data_AF-A0A8T5EEL4-F1
#
_entry.id   AF-A0A8T5EEL4-F1
#
_cell.length_a   1.000
_cell.length_b   1.000
_cell.length_c   1.000
_cell.angle_alpha   90.00
_cell.angle_beta   90.00
_cell.angle_gamma   90.00
#
_symmetry.space_group_name_H-M   'P 1'
#
loop_
_entity.id
_entity.type
_entity.pdbx_description
1 polymer ?
#
loop_
_entity_poly.entity_id
_entity_poly.type
_entity_poly.pdbx_seq_one_letter_code
_entity_poly.pdbx_strand_id
1 'polypeptide(L)'
;MVEDLRLDSLEGVGPVTTRKLSDAGVHNVMDLIVRGPVDISEITGMEKDTAEKIVNKARKHLVEGGLIAKDFISASELYKTRQSIGKITTGTNCLDTLFDGGIET
;
A
#
# COMPACT_ATOMS: atom_id res chain seq x y z
N MET A 1 11.78 4.40 -4.03
CA MET A 1 11.26 3.42 -3.07
C MET A 1 10.80 4.09 -1.77
N VAL A 2 11.65 4.83 -1.02
CA VAL A 2 11.20 5.48 0.23
C VAL A 2 10.49 6.82 -0.02
N GLU A 3 10.79 7.51 -1.12
CA GLU A 3 10.15 8.78 -1.49
C GLU A 3 8.66 8.61 -1.86
N ASP A 4 8.29 7.46 -2.42
CA ASP A 4 6.92 7.16 -2.87
C ASP A 4 5.93 6.93 -1.70
N LEU A 5 6.45 6.76 -0.48
CA LEU A 5 5.68 6.53 0.74
C LEU A 5 5.45 7.79 1.57
N ARG A 6 6.06 8.93 1.21
CA ARG A 6 5.90 10.17 1.98
C ARG A 6 4.58 10.85 1.67
N LEU A 7 4.00 11.54 2.65
CA LEU A 7 2.71 12.23 2.48
C LEU A 7 2.79 13.46 1.58
N ASP A 8 3.96 14.09 1.48
CA ASP A 8 4.20 15.30 0.71
C ASP A 8 4.46 15.05 -0.79
N SER A 9 4.61 13.79 -1.21
CA SER A 9 4.64 13.43 -2.63
C SER A 9 3.24 13.38 -3.26
N LEU A 10 2.18 13.36 -2.44
CA LEU A 10 0.80 13.33 -2.91
C LEU A 10 0.32 14.71 -3.40
N GLU A 11 -0.07 14.77 -4.66
CA GLU A 11 -0.62 15.99 -5.26
C GLU A 11 -1.91 16.45 -4.54
N GLY A 12 -1.87 17.65 -3.95
CA GLY A 12 -2.98 18.21 -3.18
C GLY A 12 -2.90 17.98 -1.67
N VAL A 13 -1.84 17.33 -1.18
CA VAL A 13 -1.51 17.26 0.24
C VAL A 13 -0.48 18.35 0.54
N GLY A 14 -0.96 19.48 1.08
CA GLY A 14 -0.10 20.57 1.51
C GLY A 14 0.53 20.33 2.90
N PRO A 15 1.39 21.24 3.38
CA PRO A 15 2.02 21.14 4.70
C PRO A 15 0.99 21.15 5.84
N VAL A 16 -0.14 21.84 5.66
CA VAL A 16 -1.24 21.86 6.66
C VAL A 16 -1.92 20.50 6.77
N THR A 17 -2.24 19.89 5.63
CA THR A 17 -2.86 18.55 5.57
C THR A 17 -1.91 17.48 6.07
N THR A 18 -0.62 17.58 5.74
CA THR A 18 0.43 16.68 6.22
C THR A 18 0.54 16.71 7.74
N ARG A 19 0.51 17.89 8.36
CA ARG A 19 0.51 18.02 9.83
C ARG A 19 -0.72 17.38 10.44
N LYS A 20 -1.93 17.67 9.92
CA LYS A 20 -3.17 17.05 10.40
C LYS A 20 -3.14 15.52 10.34
N LEU A 21 -2.63 14.97 9.24
CA LEU A 21 -2.46 13.53 9.07
C LEU A 21 -1.44 12.96 10.07
N SER A 22 -0.30 13.65 10.23
CA SER A 22 0.74 13.25 11.19
C SER A 22 0.25 13.30 12.64
N ASP A 23 -0.53 14.33 13.01
CA ASP A 23 -1.12 14.47 14.34
C ASP A 23 -2.17 13.37 14.60
N ALA A 24 -2.85 12.91 13.54
CA ALA A 24 -3.76 11.76 13.56
C ALA A 24 -3.05 10.39 13.47
N GLY A 25 -1.70 10.38 13.54
CA GLY A 25 -0.90 9.16 13.51
C GLY A 25 -0.86 8.47 12.14
N VAL A 26 -1.05 9.22 11.05
CA VAL A 26 -0.84 8.77 9.68
C VAL A 26 0.52 9.30 9.24
N HIS A 27 1.48 8.42 8.99
CA HIS A 27 2.86 8.83 8.72
C HIS A 27 3.31 8.52 7.29
N ASN A 28 2.61 7.62 6.61
CA ASN A 28 2.95 7.21 5.25
C ASN A 28 1.69 7.09 4.36
N VAL A 29 1.91 7.02 3.04
CA VAL A 29 0.83 6.87 2.04
C VAL A 29 0.10 5.53 2.16
N MET A 30 0.74 4.49 2.70
CA MET A 30 0.11 3.19 2.94
C MET A 30 -0.93 3.24 4.07
N ASP A 31 -0.66 3.97 5.15
CA ASP A 31 -1.55 4.15 6.29
C ASP A 31 -2.89 4.76 5.84
N LEU A 32 -2.85 5.68 4.86
CA LEU A 32 -4.03 6.27 4.24
C LEU A 32 -4.90 5.23 3.54
N ILE A 33 -4.30 4.30 2.80
CA ILE A 33 -5.05 3.28 2.05
C ILE A 33 -5.62 2.21 2.99
N VAL A 34 -4.84 1.81 4.00
CA VAL A 34 -5.25 0.77 4.96
C VAL A 34 -6.40 1.24 5.83
N ARG A 35 -6.36 2.48 6.35
CA ARG A 35 -7.46 3.05 7.15
C ARG A 35 -8.68 3.37 6.29
N GLY A 36 -8.47 3.82 5.07
CA GLY A 36 -9.56 4.20 4.17
C GLY A 36 -10.19 5.57 4.51
N PRO A 37 -11.08 6.06 3.65
CA PRO A 37 -11.50 7.46 3.66
C PRO A 37 -12.43 7.84 4.82
N VAL A 38 -13.18 6.88 5.37
CA VAL A 38 -14.11 7.11 6.49
C VAL A 38 -13.31 7.35 7.77
N ASP A 39 -12.43 6.43 8.14
CA ASP A 39 -11.56 6.57 9.32
C ASP A 39 -10.71 7.83 9.23
N ILE A 40 -10.13 8.12 8.07
CA ILE A 40 -9.32 9.33 7.87
C ILE A 40 -10.15 10.59 8.11
N SER A 41 -11.40 10.65 7.63
CA SER A 41 -12.30 11.79 7.87
C SER A 41 -12.58 11.96 9.36
N GLU A 42 -12.84 10.87 10.09
CA GLU A 42 -13.15 10.91 11.52
C GLU A 42 -11.95 11.36 12.38
N ILE A 43 -10.75 10.80 12.15
CA ILE A 43 -9.57 11.10 12.97
C ILE A 43 -8.97 12.47 12.67
N THR A 44 -9.11 12.98 11.44
CA THR A 44 -8.55 14.29 11.03
C THR A 44 -9.55 15.43 11.12
N GLY A 45 -10.84 15.13 11.30
CA GLY A 45 -11.94 16.09 11.24
C GLY A 45 -12.12 16.73 9.86
N MET A 46 -11.60 16.09 8.80
CA MET A 46 -11.72 16.55 7.42
C MET A 46 -13.09 16.13 6.85
N GLU A 47 -13.60 16.93 5.91
CA GLU A 47 -14.80 16.56 5.16
C GLU A 47 -14.58 15.23 4.40
N LYS A 48 -15.59 14.36 4.43
CA LYS A 48 -15.52 13.01 3.85
C LYS A 48 -15.11 13.02 2.37
N ASP A 49 -15.64 13.96 1.59
CA ASP A 49 -15.31 14.11 0.16
C ASP A 49 -13.84 14.47 -0.05
N THR A 50 -13.25 15.24 0.86
CA THR A 50 -11.83 15.61 0.80
C THR A 50 -10.96 14.43 1.21
N ALA A 51 -11.34 13.70 2.26
CA ALA A 51 -10.64 12.47 2.67
C ALA A 51 -10.67 11.41 1.55
N GLU A 52 -11.82 11.22 0.90
CA GLU A 52 -11.97 10.30 -0.23
C GLU A 52 -11.06 10.66 -1.41
N LYS A 53 -10.98 11.95 -1.77
CA LYS A 53 -10.06 12.41 -2.81
C LYS A 53 -8.61 12.10 -2.48
N ILE A 54 -8.19 12.29 -1.23
CA ILE A 54 -6.81 12.04 -0.79
C ILE A 54 -6.51 10.54 -0.84
N VAL A 55 -7.38 9.68 -0.30
CA VAL A 55 -7.18 8.22 -0.30
C VAL A 55 -7.16 7.67 -1.73
N ASN A 56 -8.03 8.16 -2.61
CA ASN A 56 -8.04 7.74 -4.01
C ASN A 56 -6.78 8.19 -4.77
N LYS A 57 -6.26 9.38 -4.47
CA LYS A 57 -4.96 9.83 -5.01
C LYS A 57 -3.80 9.00 -4.48
N ALA A 58 -3.79 8.70 -3.18
CA ALA A 58 -2.81 7.81 -2.56
C ALA A 58 -2.79 6.43 -3.23
N ARG A 59 -3.98 5.86 -3.50
CA ARG A 59 -4.13 4.59 -4.24
C ARG A 59 -3.53 4.67 -5.63
N LYS A 60 -3.87 5.70 -6.41
CA LYS A 60 -3.32 5.88 -7.77
C LYS A 60 -1.81 6.03 -7.77
N HIS A 61 -1.27 6.87 -6.88
CA HIS A 61 0.16 7.08 -6.75
C HIS A 61 0.92 5.77 -6.47
N LEU A 62 0.40 4.92 -5.58
CA LEU A 62 1.03 3.64 -5.25
C LEU A 62 0.88 2.59 -6.35
N VAL A 63 -0.20 2.64 -7.14
CA VAL A 63 -0.38 1.80 -8.32
C VAL A 63 0.59 2.21 -9.44
N GLU A 64 0.78 3.52 -9.66
CA GLU A 64 1.75 4.05 -10.63
C GLU A 64 3.20 3.73 -10.22
N GLY A 65 3.50 3.81 -8.92
CA GLY A 65 4.78 3.40 -8.35
C GLY A 65 5.04 1.89 -8.31
N GLY A 66 4.08 1.07 -8.75
CA GLY A 66 4.22 -0.40 -8.77
C GLY A 66 4.27 -1.06 -7.38
N LEU A 67 3.94 -0.32 -6.33
CA LEU A 67 3.93 -0.78 -4.93
C LEU A 67 2.64 -1.53 -4.57
N ILE A 68 1.54 -1.21 -5.27
CA ILE A 68 0.25 -1.89 -5.13
C ILE A 68 -0.19 -2.43 -6.49
N ALA A 69 -0.79 -3.63 -6.48
CA ALA A 69 -1.38 -4.22 -7.67
C ALA A 69 -2.54 -3.36 -8.19
N LYS A 70 -2.66 -3.26 -9.52
CA LYS A 70 -3.80 -2.59 -10.16
C LYS A 70 -5.11 -3.25 -9.72
N ASP A 71 -6.18 -2.45 -9.64
CA ASP A 71 -7.53 -2.94 -9.31
C ASP A 71 -7.99 -4.06 -10.27
N PHE A 72 -7.50 -4.03 -11.51
CA PHE A 72 -7.76 -5.06 -12.50
C PHE A 72 -6.45 -5.58 -13.09
N ILE A 73 -6.24 -6.89 -12.98
CA ILE A 73 -5.10 -7.61 -13.54
C ILE A 73 -5.59 -8.84 -14.30
N SER A 74 -4.92 -9.18 -15.40
CA SER A 74 -5.25 -10.41 -16.13
C SER A 74 -4.78 -11.64 -15.36
N ALA A 75 -5.45 -12.79 -15.55
CA ALA A 75 -5.05 -14.05 -14.93
C ALA A 75 -3.59 -14.43 -15.26
N SER A 76 -3.16 -14.15 -16.49
CA SER A 76 -1.79 -14.39 -16.95
C SER A 76 -0.75 -13.53 -16.25
N GLU A 77 -1.07 -12.25 -15.97
CA GLU A 77 -0.17 -11.36 -15.22
C GLU A 77 -0.10 -11.77 -13.74
N LEU A 78 -1.24 -12.08 -13.12
CA LEU A 78 -1.27 -12.60 -11.75
C LEU A 78 -0.41 -13.86 -11.60
N TYR A 79 -0.50 -14.79 -12.56
CA TYR A 79 0.32 -16.01 -12.55
C TYR A 79 1.82 -15.74 -12.66
N LYS A 80 2.23 -14.73 -13.45
CA LYS A 80 3.63 -14.30 -13.53
C LYS A 80 4.11 -13.70 -12.21
N THR A 81 3.30 -12.85 -11.58
CA THR A 81 3.63 -12.26 -10.27
C THR A 81 3.79 -13.33 -9.19
N ARG A 82 2.92 -14.34 -9.16
CA ARG A 82 3.04 -15.45 -8.19
C ARG A 82 4.31 -16.28 -8.39
N GLN A 83 4.75 -16.47 -9.63
CA GLN A 83 6.01 -17.16 -9.90
C GLN A 83 7.25 -16.36 -9.50
N SER A 84 7.15 -15.03 -9.41
CA SER A 84 8.25 -14.19 -8.95
C SER A 84 8.41 -14.11 -7.43
N ILE A 85 7.49 -14.71 -6.65
CA ILE A 85 7.58 -14.73 -5.19
C ILE A 85 8.80 -15.59 -4.79
N GLY A 86 9.70 -15.00 -4.01
CA GLY A 86 10.88 -15.68 -3.52
C GLY A 86 10.50 -16.76 -2.50
N LYS A 87 11.26 -17.85 -2.47
CA LYS A 87 11.11 -18.91 -1.46
C LYS A 87 12.44 -19.11 -0.75
N ILE A 88 12.41 -19.07 0.58
CA ILE A 88 13.56 -19.36 1.44
C ILE A 88 13.46 -20.82 1.89
N THR A 89 14.51 -21.60 1.64
CA THR A 89 14.61 -22.98 2.13
C THR A 89 14.58 -23.02 3.66
N THR A 90 13.86 -24.00 4.20
CA THR A 90 13.83 -24.33 5.62
C THR A 90 15.05 -25.16 6.06
N GLY A 91 15.93 -25.53 5.11
CA GLY A 91 17.09 -26.40 5.34
C GLY A 91 16.77 -27.89 5.47
N THR A 92 15.48 -28.28 5.37
CA THR A 92 15.03 -29.67 5.38
C THR A 92 14.18 -29.97 4.15
N ASN A 93 14.63 -30.91 3.32
CA ASN A 93 13.96 -31.25 2.06
C ASN A 93 12.49 -31.65 2.22
N CYS A 94 12.15 -32.37 3.29
CA CYS A 94 10.77 -32.79 3.55
C CYS A 94 9.84 -31.60 3.82
N LEU A 95 10.34 -30.59 4.53
CA LEU A 95 9.57 -29.40 4.88
C LEU A 95 9.50 -28.42 3.71
N ASP A 96 10.57 -28.29 2.93
CA ASP A 96 10.53 -27.53 1.67
C ASP A 96 9.55 -28.14 0.66
N THR A 97 9.47 -29.47 0.56
CA THR A 97 8.50 -30.12 -0.32
C THR A 97 7.06 -29.86 0.15
N LEU A 98 6.84 -29.85 1.47
CA LEU A 98 5.52 -29.52 2.05
C LEU A 98 5.10 -28.08 1.74
N PHE A 99 6.05 -27.14 1.73
CA PHE A 99 5.82 -25.73 1.38
C PHE A 99 6.09 -25.40 -0.10
N ASP A 100 6.15 -26.42 -0.97
CA ASP A 100 6.38 -26.25 -2.41
C ASP A 100 7.62 -25.41 -2.76
N GLY A 101 8.72 -25.58 -2.03
CA GLY A 101 10.01 -24.91 -2.26
C GLY A 101 10.51 -24.03 -1.13
N GLY A 102 9.76 -23.88 -0.04
CA GLY A 102 10.19 -23.18 1.18
C GLY A 102 9.21 -22.08 1.63
N ILE A 103 9.66 -21.20 2.52
CA ILE A 103 8.85 -20.11 3.07
C ILE A 103 8.82 -18.94 2.09
N GLU A 104 7.62 -18.49 1.70
CA GLU A 104 7.41 -17.35 0.79
C GLU A 104 7.87 -16.02 1.40
N THR A 105 8.48 -15.15 0.58
CA THR A 105 8.93 -13.78 0.94
C THR A 105 8.35 -12.71 0.05
#